data_AF-A0A663E222-F1
#
_entry.id   AF-A0A663E222-F1
#
_cell.length_a   1.000
_cell.length_b   1.000
_cell.length_c   1.000
_cell.angle_alpha   90.00
_cell.angle_beta   90.00
_cell.angle_gamma   90.00
#
_symmetry.space_group_name_H-M   'P 1'
#
loop_
_entity.id
_entity.type
_entity.pdbx_description
1 polymer ?
#
loop_
_entity_poly.entity_id
_entity_poly.type
_entity_poly.pdbx_seq_one_letter_code
_entity_poly.pdbx_strand_id
1 'polypeptide(L)'
;MYGIQRMLMIFTKLISAKVSVVSMVAVIHIPDESYRLPCRILYQYLLLAQGQYHDLKQLFMSANSTAPSSSDTSPGERSTDRSLLEKAGLAEDEPELREENSKDCVVCQNGTVNWVLLPCRHACLCDGCIKYFQQCPMCRQFVQESFPLCSKKEQDEDESARILQDVLPGRVF
;
A
#
# COMPACT_ATOMS: atom_id res chain seq x y z
N MET A 1 -21.05 -26.89 19.20
CA MET A 1 -20.84 -25.74 20.09
C MET A 1 -20.49 -24.54 19.21
N TYR A 2 -21.40 -23.58 19.05
CA TYR A 2 -21.13 -22.40 18.23
C TYR A 2 -20.29 -21.43 19.07
N GLY A 3 -18.97 -21.44 18.87
CA GLY A 3 -18.06 -20.52 19.56
C GLY A 3 -18.42 -19.08 19.17
N ILE A 4 -18.71 -18.25 20.16
CA ILE A 4 -18.99 -16.82 19.95
C ILE A 4 -17.67 -16.16 19.57
N GLN A 5 -17.52 -15.80 18.30
CA GLN A 5 -16.35 -15.05 17.84
C GLN A 5 -16.33 -13.68 18.52
N ARG A 6 -15.27 -13.36 19.24
CA ARG A 6 -15.12 -12.04 19.86
C ARG A 6 -14.81 -10.98 18.80
N MET A 7 -15.71 -10.03 18.65
CA MET A 7 -15.56 -8.88 17.75
C MET A 7 -15.57 -7.59 18.55
N LEU A 8 -14.67 -6.67 18.21
CA LEU A 8 -14.66 -5.31 18.72
C LEU A 8 -15.19 -4.36 17.67
N MET A 9 -16.18 -3.56 18.03
CA MET A 9 -16.68 -2.47 17.21
C MET A 9 -16.03 -1.16 17.67
N ILE A 10 -15.26 -0.53 16.79
CA ILE A 10 -14.64 0.78 17.04
C ILE A 10 -15.39 1.83 16.25
N PHE A 11 -15.89 2.86 16.95
CA PHE A 11 -16.52 4.03 16.36
C PHE A 11 -15.54 5.21 16.40
N THR A 12 -15.08 5.63 15.23
CA THR A 12 -14.20 6.79 15.08
C THR A 12 -14.99 7.94 14.47
N LYS A 13 -15.31 8.96 15.26
CA LYS A 13 -15.96 10.15 14.74
C LYS A 13 -14.99 10.92 13.85
N LEU A 14 -15.35 11.10 12.58
CA LEU A 14 -14.56 11.81 11.59
C LEU A 14 -15.26 13.15 11.35
N ILE A 15 -14.89 14.18 12.10
CA ILE A 15 -15.42 15.53 11.84
C ILE A 15 -14.46 16.21 10.87
N SER A 16 -14.74 16.12 9.57
CA SER A 16 -14.00 16.86 8.55
C SER A 16 -14.94 17.80 7.82
N ALA A 17 -14.69 19.11 7.89
CA ALA A 17 -15.51 20.11 7.20
C ALA A 17 -15.42 20.05 5.66
N LYS A 18 -14.46 19.31 5.12
CA LYS A 18 -14.21 19.19 3.67
C LYS A 18 -14.80 17.93 3.04
N VAL A 19 -15.18 16.95 3.85
CA VAL A 19 -15.65 15.64 3.37
C VAL A 19 -16.98 15.35 4.06
N SER A 20 -18.00 14.92 3.31
CA SER A 20 -19.33 14.61 3.85
C SER A 20 -19.38 13.36 4.75
N VAL A 21 -18.24 12.85 5.21
CA VAL A 21 -18.10 11.71 6.10
C VAL A 21 -18.17 12.19 7.56
N VAL A 22 -19.01 11.53 8.36
CA VAL A 22 -19.29 11.87 9.76
C VAL A 22 -18.59 10.92 10.73
N SER A 23 -18.48 9.65 10.36
CA SER A 23 -17.92 8.61 11.22
C SER A 23 -17.40 7.44 10.40
N MET A 24 -16.44 6.71 10.98
CA MET A 24 -15.97 5.43 10.48
C MET A 24 -16.17 4.38 11.57
N VAL A 25 -16.77 3.25 11.17
CA VAL A 25 -17.00 2.11 12.05
C VAL A 25 -16.14 0.95 11.57
N ALA A 26 -15.25 0.45 12.43
CA ALA A 26 -14.43 -0.72 12.13
C ALA A 26 -14.85 -1.89 13.02
N VAL A 27 -15.09 -3.05 12.40
CA VAL A 27 -15.31 -4.32 13.10
C VAL A 27 -14.01 -5.10 13.07
N ILE A 28 -13.43 -5.35 14.23
CA ILE A 28 -12.12 -5.99 14.36
C ILE A 28 -12.28 -7.35 15.04
N HIS A 29 -11.66 -8.36 14.45
CA HIS A 29 -11.50 -9.65 15.09
C HIS A 29 -10.52 -9.56 16.25
N ILE A 30 -10.94 -9.96 17.45
CA ILE A 30 -10.04 -10.15 18.59
C ILE A 30 -9.70 -11.65 18.67
N PRO A 31 -8.41 -12.04 18.63
CA PRO A 31 -8.01 -13.42 18.86
C PRO A 31 -8.56 -13.94 20.19
N ASP A 32 -9.14 -15.13 20.18
CA ASP A 32 -9.58 -15.82 21.39
C ASP A 32 -9.15 -17.29 21.38
N GLU A 33 -9.36 -17.98 22.50
CA GLU A 33 -8.97 -19.40 22.64
C GLU A 33 -9.71 -20.32 21.66
N SER A 34 -10.89 -19.92 21.19
CA SER A 34 -11.70 -20.68 20.22
C SER A 34 -11.32 -20.35 18.76
N TYR A 35 -10.79 -19.15 18.50
CA TYR A 35 -10.45 -18.61 17.19
C TYR A 35 -9.08 -17.92 17.21
N ARG A 36 -8.02 -18.70 17.00
CA ARG A 36 -6.62 -18.24 16.96
C ARG A 36 -6.22 -17.48 15.68
N LEU A 37 -7.18 -16.91 14.98
CA LEU A 37 -6.89 -16.05 13.84
C LEU A 37 -6.25 -14.75 14.35
N PRO A 38 -5.27 -14.18 13.63
CA PRO A 38 -4.67 -12.91 14.03
C PRO A 38 -5.72 -11.80 14.10
N CYS A 39 -5.40 -10.74 14.85
CA CYS A 39 -6.22 -9.53 14.90
C CYS A 39 -6.29 -8.93 13.49
N ARG A 40 -7.51 -8.71 12.98
CA ARG A 40 -7.72 -8.11 11.64
C ARG A 40 -9.05 -7.37 11.57
N ILE A 41 -9.08 -6.34 10.74
CA ILE A 41 -10.32 -5.63 10.39
C ILE A 41 -11.15 -6.56 9.50
N LEU A 42 -12.38 -6.86 9.93
CA LEU A 42 -13.34 -7.69 9.19
C LEU A 42 -14.23 -6.85 8.29
N TYR A 43 -14.70 -5.71 8.81
CA TYR A 43 -15.56 -4.78 8.09
C TYR A 43 -15.19 -3.35 8.45
N GLN A 44 -15.35 -2.44 7.50
CA GLN A 44 -15.14 -1.03 7.72
C GLN A 44 -16.26 -0.26 7.01
N TYR A 45 -16.95 0.62 7.72
CA TYR A 45 -18.08 1.38 7.18
C TYR A 45 -17.82 2.88 7.33
N LEU A 46 -18.13 3.65 6.30
CA LEU A 46 -18.23 5.11 6.37
C LEU A 46 -19.67 5.51 6.54
N LEU A 47 -19.93 6.38 7.50
CA LEU A 47 -21.22 7.04 7.67
C LEU A 47 -21.14 8.45 7.09
N LEU A 48 -22.01 8.76 6.15
CA LEU A 48 -22.11 10.08 5.52
C LEU A 48 -23.10 10.98 6.26
N ALA A 49 -22.98 12.29 6.06
CA ALA A 49 -23.86 13.32 6.65
C ALA A 49 -25.32 13.19 6.22
N GLN A 50 -25.56 12.55 5.08
CA GLN A 50 -26.89 12.28 4.51
C GLN A 50 -27.56 11.04 5.14
N GLY A 51 -26.94 10.40 6.14
CA GLY A 51 -27.46 9.19 6.80
C GLY A 51 -27.20 7.89 6.01
N GLN A 52 -26.49 7.96 4.90
CA GLN A 52 -26.06 6.78 4.14
C GLN A 52 -24.81 6.16 4.73
N TYR A 53 -24.67 4.84 4.61
CA TYR A 53 -23.45 4.11 4.96
C TYR A 53 -22.87 3.39 3.74
N HIS A 54 -21.55 3.34 3.67
CA HIS A 54 -20.83 2.62 2.62
C HIS A 54 -19.80 1.66 3.22
N ASP A 55 -19.75 0.44 2.70
CA ASP A 55 -18.71 -0.55 3.00
C ASP A 55 -17.40 -0.17 2.31
N LEU A 56 -16.35 0.04 3.11
CA LEU A 56 -14.99 0.29 2.68
C LEU A 56 -14.33 -1.03 2.28
N LYS A 57 -14.19 -1.23 0.98
CA LYS A 57 -13.48 -2.38 0.44
C LYS A 57 -11.98 -2.14 0.42
N GLN A 58 -11.24 -3.11 0.93
CA GLN A 58 -9.78 -3.12 0.86
C GLN A 58 -9.32 -3.07 -0.61
N LEU A 59 -8.32 -2.25 -0.85
CA LEU A 59 -7.57 -2.24 -2.10
C LEU A 59 -6.45 -3.27 -1.98
N PHE A 60 -6.27 -4.11 -2.98
CA PHE A 60 -5.23 -5.12 -2.98
C PHE A 60 -3.97 -4.54 -3.60
N MET A 61 -2.97 -4.24 -2.76
CA MET A 61 -1.63 -3.83 -3.19
C MET A 61 -0.74 -5.07 -3.36
N SER A 62 0.23 -5.00 -4.27
CA SER A 62 1.16 -6.11 -4.45
C SER A 62 2.22 -6.08 -3.35
N ALA A 63 2.23 -7.10 -2.48
CA ALA A 63 3.33 -7.31 -1.55
C ALA A 63 4.44 -8.07 -2.26
N ASN A 64 5.64 -7.49 -2.36
CA ASN A 64 6.81 -8.24 -2.78
C ASN A 64 7.11 -9.28 -1.69
N SER A 65 7.05 -10.55 -2.05
CA SER A 65 7.07 -11.66 -1.09
C SER A 65 8.51 -11.94 -0.67
N THR A 66 9.00 -11.27 0.38
CA THR A 66 9.99 -11.88 1.26
C THR A 66 9.24 -12.74 2.26
N ALA A 67 8.86 -13.94 1.82
CA ALA A 67 8.48 -15.00 2.75
C ALA A 67 9.71 -15.35 3.59
N PRO A 68 9.60 -15.51 4.91
CA PRO A 68 10.67 -16.14 5.68
C PRO A 68 10.80 -17.57 5.16
N SER A 69 11.98 -17.93 4.69
CA SER A 69 12.32 -19.29 4.32
C SER A 69 12.20 -20.18 5.55
N SER A 70 11.06 -20.83 5.72
CA SER A 70 10.92 -22.01 6.56
C SER A 70 11.60 -23.17 5.85
N SER A 71 12.92 -23.27 5.99
CA SER A 71 13.64 -24.49 5.68
C SER A 71 13.35 -25.49 6.80
N ASP A 72 12.46 -26.44 6.51
CA ASP A 72 12.36 -27.70 7.22
C ASP A 72 13.71 -28.44 7.14
N THR A 73 14.49 -28.42 8.22
CA THR A 73 15.60 -29.35 8.41
C THR A 73 15.17 -30.43 9.39
N SER A 74 14.88 -31.62 8.87
CA SER A 74 14.77 -32.85 9.65
C SER A 74 16.14 -33.28 10.21
N PRO A 75 16.21 -33.91 11.40
CA PRO A 75 17.46 -34.18 12.10
C PRO A 75 18.09 -35.52 11.69
N GLY A 76 19.41 -35.52 11.47
CA GLY A 76 20.19 -36.71 11.09
C GLY A 76 21.71 -36.54 11.34
N GLU A 77 22.09 -36.63 12.61
CA GLU A 77 23.35 -37.11 13.23
C GLU A 77 24.74 -37.06 12.53
N ARG A 78 25.71 -36.53 13.32
CA ARG A 78 27.14 -36.89 13.54
C ARG A 78 28.28 -36.22 12.74
N SER A 79 28.98 -35.29 13.41
CA SER A 79 30.29 -35.51 14.07
C SER A 79 31.29 -34.35 13.94
N THR A 80 31.93 -34.03 15.07
CA THR A 80 33.26 -33.41 15.29
C THR A 80 33.47 -31.91 15.03
N ASP A 81 33.24 -31.14 16.11
CA ASP A 81 34.24 -30.35 16.83
C ASP A 81 35.21 -29.45 16.02
N ARG A 82 35.02 -28.12 16.14
CA ARG A 82 36.11 -27.18 16.44
C ARG A 82 35.54 -25.88 17.02
N SER A 83 35.78 -25.73 18.31
CA SER A 83 35.43 -24.60 19.16
C SER A 83 36.28 -23.34 18.90
N LEU A 84 35.74 -22.21 19.38
CA LEU A 84 36.37 -20.93 19.76
C LEU A 84 36.88 -20.03 18.64
N LEU A 85 36.30 -18.83 18.56
CA LEU A 85 36.95 -17.57 18.97
C LEU A 85 35.93 -16.42 18.98
N GLU A 86 35.65 -15.93 20.18
CA GLU A 86 35.04 -14.64 20.47
C GLU A 86 35.87 -13.46 19.92
N LYS A 87 35.18 -12.32 19.81
CA LYS A 87 35.65 -10.92 19.68
C LYS A 87 36.04 -10.43 18.28
N ALA A 88 35.25 -9.48 17.80
CA ALA A 88 35.61 -8.06 17.84
C ALA A 88 34.37 -7.20 17.59
N GLY A 89 34.09 -6.28 18.52
CA GLY A 89 33.07 -5.25 18.30
C GLY A 89 33.58 -4.22 17.29
N LEU A 90 32.74 -3.92 16.31
CA LEU A 90 32.73 -2.67 15.58
C LEU A 90 31.27 -2.22 15.48
N ALA A 91 31.06 -0.97 15.89
CA ALA A 91 29.81 -0.27 15.73
C ALA A 91 29.54 -0.10 14.23
N GLU A 92 28.41 -0.60 13.76
CA GLU A 92 27.81 -0.19 12.51
C GLU A 92 26.41 0.31 12.87
N ASP A 93 26.26 1.64 12.84
CA ASP A 93 24.98 2.33 12.82
C ASP A 93 24.21 1.82 11.60
N GLU A 94 23.22 0.95 11.84
CA GLU A 94 22.38 0.36 10.81
C GLU A 94 20.95 0.93 10.97
N PRO A 95 20.62 2.05 10.33
CA PRO A 95 19.24 2.46 10.16
C PRO A 95 18.67 1.69 8.95
N GLU A 96 18.41 0.39 9.10
CA GLU A 96 17.68 -0.40 8.10
C GLU A 96 16.17 -0.10 8.16
N LEU A 97 15.82 1.18 7.96
CA LEU A 97 14.50 1.61 7.55
C LEU A 97 14.40 1.47 6.03
N ARG A 98 14.18 0.26 5.53
CA ARG A 98 13.83 0.03 4.12
C ARG A 98 12.56 -0.82 3.98
N GLU A 99 11.50 -0.40 4.66
CA GLU A 99 10.14 -0.89 4.42
C GLU A 99 9.40 -0.08 3.33
N GLU A 100 10.11 0.72 2.53
CA GLU A 100 9.50 1.59 1.51
C GLU A 100 9.41 0.97 0.11
N ASN A 101 9.78 -0.32 -0.07
CA ASN A 101 9.77 -0.97 -1.39
C ASN A 101 8.46 -1.73 -1.72
N SER A 102 7.38 -1.52 -0.96
CA SER A 102 6.10 -2.25 -1.15
C SER A 102 5.09 -1.51 -2.04
N LYS A 103 5.49 -0.43 -2.71
CA LYS A 103 4.62 0.43 -3.51
C LYS A 103 5.05 0.57 -4.97
N ASP A 104 5.93 -0.30 -5.46
CA ASP A 104 6.42 -0.21 -6.83
C ASP A 104 5.51 -0.92 -7.83
N CYS A 105 5.44 -0.38 -9.05
CA CYS A 105 4.65 -0.97 -10.12
C CYS A 105 5.18 -2.35 -10.50
N VAL A 106 4.30 -3.33 -10.55
CA VAL A 106 4.66 -4.74 -10.84
C VAL A 106 5.20 -4.94 -12.26
N VAL A 107 4.97 -3.99 -13.16
CA VAL A 107 5.37 -4.08 -14.57
C VAL A 107 6.76 -3.49 -14.79
N CYS A 108 6.97 -2.22 -14.41
CA CYS A 108 8.24 -1.55 -14.66
C CYS A 108 9.20 -1.58 -13.48
N GLN A 109 8.72 -1.86 -12.26
CA GLN A 109 9.47 -1.83 -11.00
C GLN A 109 10.26 -0.53 -10.75
N ASN A 110 9.91 0.54 -11.47
CA ASN A 110 10.60 1.84 -11.43
C ASN A 110 9.67 2.97 -10.99
N GLY A 111 8.38 2.88 -11.33
CA GLY A 111 7.38 3.89 -10.97
C GLY A 111 6.53 3.43 -9.79
N THR A 112 6.18 4.35 -8.90
CA THR A 112 5.27 4.08 -7.78
C THR A 112 3.86 3.77 -8.28
N VAL A 113 3.22 2.76 -7.67
CA VAL A 113 1.82 2.41 -7.87
C VAL A 113 0.93 3.60 -7.54
N ASN A 114 0.09 3.97 -8.50
CA ASN A 114 -0.88 5.05 -8.33
C ASN A 114 -2.27 4.68 -8.82
N TRP A 115 -2.49 3.53 -9.48
CA TRP A 115 -3.78 3.23 -10.12
C TRP A 115 -4.48 2.04 -9.52
N VAL A 116 -5.78 2.19 -9.25
CA VAL A 116 -6.70 1.11 -8.84
C VAL A 116 -7.52 0.63 -10.03
N LEU A 117 -7.58 -0.69 -10.23
CA LEU A 117 -8.29 -1.32 -11.35
C LEU A 117 -9.63 -1.93 -10.91
N LEU A 118 -10.75 -1.45 -11.42
CA LEU A 118 -12.09 -1.99 -11.13
C LEU A 118 -12.52 -3.04 -12.18
N PRO A 119 -13.24 -4.10 -11.77
CA PRO A 119 -13.84 -4.32 -10.45
C PRO A 119 -12.92 -5.01 -9.42
N CYS A 120 -11.72 -5.42 -9.83
CA CYS A 120 -10.85 -6.29 -9.01
C CYS A 120 -10.14 -5.58 -7.84
N ARG A 121 -10.11 -4.25 -7.83
CA ARG A 121 -9.48 -3.38 -6.80
C ARG A 121 -7.98 -3.60 -6.59
N HIS A 122 -7.26 -4.13 -7.59
CA HIS A 122 -5.80 -4.22 -7.50
C HIS A 122 -5.15 -2.87 -7.79
N ALA A 123 -4.22 -2.48 -6.93
CA ALA A 123 -3.32 -1.36 -7.13
C ALA A 123 -1.91 -1.89 -7.43
N CYS A 124 -1.56 -1.92 -8.71
CA CYS A 124 -0.32 -2.55 -9.18
C CYS A 124 0.38 -1.79 -10.32
N LEU A 125 -0.21 -0.69 -10.81
CA LEU A 125 0.28 0.07 -11.95
C LEU A 125 0.62 1.52 -11.58
N CYS A 126 1.72 2.03 -12.14
CA CYS A 126 2.07 3.45 -12.11
C CYS A 126 1.40 4.23 -13.26
N ASP A 127 1.51 5.56 -13.24
CA ASP A 127 0.96 6.46 -14.27
C ASP A 127 1.47 6.14 -15.69
N GLY A 128 2.72 5.65 -15.80
CA GLY A 128 3.30 5.28 -17.09
C GLY A 128 2.78 3.95 -17.64
N CYS A 129 2.49 2.98 -16.76
CA CYS A 129 2.14 1.63 -17.18
C CYS A 129 0.65 1.45 -17.45
N ILE A 130 -0.24 2.16 -16.74
CA ILE A 130 -1.71 1.96 -16.82
C ILE A 130 -2.26 1.96 -18.26
N LYS A 131 -1.76 2.86 -19.12
CA LYS A 131 -2.21 3.02 -20.51
C LYS A 131 -1.99 1.80 -21.42
N TYR A 132 -1.16 0.84 -21.01
CA TYR A 132 -0.84 -0.35 -21.81
C TYR A 132 -1.67 -1.59 -21.44
N PHE A 133 -2.49 -1.52 -20.38
CA PHE A 133 -3.18 -2.70 -19.85
C PHE A 133 -4.70 -2.52 -19.83
N GLN A 134 -5.40 -3.40 -20.55
CA GLN A 134 -6.86 -3.55 -20.44
C GLN A 134 -7.28 -4.66 -19.46
N GLN A 135 -6.32 -5.43 -18.96
CA GLN A 135 -6.52 -6.48 -17.95
C GLN A 135 -5.58 -6.26 -16.78
N CYS A 136 -6.04 -6.56 -15.58
CA CYS A 136 -5.23 -6.48 -14.38
C CYS A 136 -4.04 -7.46 -14.44
N PRO A 137 -2.78 -7.01 -14.29
CA PRO A 137 -1.61 -7.90 -14.26
C PRO A 137 -1.66 -8.97 -13.17
N MET A 138 -2.32 -8.66 -12.04
CA MET A 138 -2.38 -9.55 -10.88
C MET A 138 -3.39 -10.68 -11.03
N CYS A 139 -4.60 -10.37 -11.51
CA CYS A 139 -5.71 -11.34 -11.54
C CYS A 139 -6.33 -11.58 -12.92
N ARG A 140 -5.79 -10.94 -13.97
CA ARG A 140 -6.21 -11.05 -15.38
C ARG A 140 -7.66 -10.60 -15.66
N GLN A 141 -8.33 -10.01 -14.67
CA GLN A 141 -9.67 -9.46 -14.83
C GLN A 141 -9.64 -8.24 -15.76
N PHE A 142 -10.62 -8.14 -16.67
CA PHE A 142 -10.79 -6.98 -17.55
C PHE A 142 -11.07 -5.72 -16.73
N VAL A 143 -10.36 -4.64 -17.05
CA VAL A 143 -10.48 -3.33 -16.40
C VAL A 143 -11.65 -2.60 -17.01
N GLN A 144 -12.68 -2.33 -16.20
CA GLN A 144 -13.86 -1.58 -16.62
C GLN A 144 -13.68 -0.08 -16.33
N GLU A 145 -13.16 0.23 -15.15
CA GLU A 145 -12.90 1.58 -14.68
C GLU A 145 -11.57 1.59 -13.91
N SER A 146 -10.93 2.75 -13.85
CA SER A 146 -9.71 2.94 -13.08
C SER A 146 -9.61 4.37 -12.55
N PHE A 147 -9.04 4.53 -11.35
CA PHE A 147 -8.83 5.84 -10.75
C PHE A 147 -7.47 5.92 -10.04
N PRO A 148 -6.87 7.12 -9.95
CA PRO A 148 -5.61 7.32 -9.25
C PRO A 148 -5.79 7.38 -7.72
N LEU A 149 -4.77 6.92 -6.97
CA LEU A 149 -4.71 6.97 -5.49
C LEU A 149 -4.31 8.37 -5.00
N CYS A 150 -3.39 9.02 -5.71
CA CYS A 150 -2.95 10.38 -5.45
C CYS A 150 -3.16 11.23 -6.70
N SER A 151 -3.96 12.28 -6.59
CA SER A 151 -4.04 13.32 -7.61
C SER A 151 -2.82 14.23 -7.44
N LYS A 152 -1.85 14.16 -8.37
CA LYS A 152 -0.80 15.18 -8.47
C LYS A 152 -1.50 16.52 -8.64
N LYS A 153 -1.46 17.37 -7.62
CA LYS A 153 -1.85 18.78 -7.76
C LYS A 153 -0.85 19.42 -8.72
N GLU A 154 -1.40 20.15 -9.68
CA GLU A 154 -0.72 20.96 -10.69
C GLU A 154 0.61 21.54 -10.18
N GLN A 155 1.71 20.94 -10.61
CA GLN A 155 3.03 21.58 -10.70
C GLN A 155 3.37 21.63 -12.19
N ASP A 156 2.60 22.41 -12.94
CA ASP A 156 2.84 22.72 -14.36
C ASP A 156 2.71 24.23 -14.64
N GLU A 157 2.91 25.07 -13.62
CA GLU A 157 2.89 26.54 -13.76
C GLU A 157 4.27 27.22 -13.68
N ASP A 158 5.40 26.49 -13.57
CA ASP A 158 6.72 27.12 -13.36
C ASP A 158 7.82 26.72 -14.38
N GLU A 159 7.46 26.14 -15.53
CA GLU A 159 8.39 25.88 -16.66
C GLU A 159 7.95 26.59 -17.95
N SER A 160 7.08 27.60 -17.87
CA SER A 160 6.76 28.51 -18.99
C SER A 160 7.35 29.92 -18.82
N ALA A 161 8.00 30.20 -17.68
CA ALA A 161 8.64 31.49 -17.40
C ALA A 161 10.11 31.61 -17.88
N ARG A 162 10.72 30.54 -18.44
CA ARG A 162 12.14 30.55 -18.87
C ARG A 162 12.39 30.70 -20.37
N ILE A 163 11.33 30.79 -21.21
CA ILE A 163 11.48 30.93 -22.69
C ILE A 163 11.15 32.36 -23.19
N LEU A 164 10.80 33.30 -22.31
CA LEU A 164 10.54 34.72 -22.68
C LEU A 164 11.54 35.72 -22.09
N GLN A 165 12.85 35.38 -22.07
CA GLN A 165 13.92 36.37 -21.79
C GLN A 165 14.93 36.58 -22.93
N ASP A 166 14.75 35.98 -24.12
CA ASP A 166 15.70 36.13 -25.25
C ASP A 166 15.15 36.88 -26.48
N VAL A 167 14.13 37.73 -26.33
CA VAL A 167 13.78 38.69 -27.40
C VAL A 167 13.64 40.09 -26.81
N LEU A 168 14.79 40.75 -26.64
CA LEU A 168 14.86 42.19 -26.41
C LEU A 168 14.35 42.94 -27.65
N PRO A 169 13.43 43.92 -27.51
CA PRO A 169 13.06 44.82 -28.59
C PRO A 169 14.03 46.00 -28.68
N GLY A 170 14.70 46.13 -29.83
CA GLY A 170 15.03 47.42 -30.43
C GLY A 170 16.38 48.07 -30.11
N ARG A 171 17.20 48.21 -31.16
CA ARG A 171 17.78 49.52 -31.50
C ARG A 171 17.95 49.65 -33.01
N VAL A 172 17.22 50.62 -33.55
CA VAL A 172 17.43 51.24 -34.86
C VAL A 172 18.81 51.89 -34.86
N PHE A 173 19.67 51.51 -35.81
CA PHE A 173 20.56 52.36 -36.60
C PHE A 173 20.91 51.61 -37.89
#